data_AF-A0A517YQV9-F1
#
_entry.id   AF-A0A517YQV9-F1
#
_cell.length_a   1.000
_cell.length_b   1.000
_cell.length_c   1.000
_cell.angle_alpha   90.00
_cell.angle_beta   90.00
_cell.angle_gamma   90.00
#
_symmetry.space_group_name_H-M   'P 1'
#
loop_
_entity.id
_entity.type
_entity.pdbx_description
1 polymer ?
#
loop_
_entity_poly.entity_id
_entity_poly.type
_entity_poly.pdbx_seq_one_letter_code
_entity_poly.pdbx_strand_id
1 'polypeptide(L)'
;MEENTYDLATEPDEVVSDEVELEPLDFDLICVHCEYNLRGVLPDGDCPECGAAIADSLGERTLRFAPNEYLEVLKSGLYFLLLSFVLSLFLMVMGFAGGLASAGMGVGPKSIQLIMSVAMVLPLAAHVFGALKTVTVHQYNADAPRAQKTAKVGTIIYAATALFSMVLGVVLVASSTMPTAGVAIVSGVVDVVSGIASVVAYYSLIYYICKFQTGMPFSPHMKYPWLPKFVLITYIVPIVIGLLALLFLGVSAATGSGGLFIGLGVVMGILGLAAGVLFLLSAIFSIMLYIRLRRTIADIQSVQGAF
;
A
#
# COMPACT_ATOMS: atom_id res chain seq x y z
N MET A 1 -30.87 -50.47 -25.49
CA MET A 1 -29.94 -51.55 -25.87
C MET A 1 -29.27 -51.10 -27.13
N GLU A 2 -28.21 -50.31 -27.01
CA GLU A 2 -27.28 -50.04 -28.10
C GLU A 2 -25.89 -50.16 -27.46
N GLU A 3 -25.28 -51.34 -27.66
CA GLU A 3 -23.90 -51.63 -27.34
C GLU A 3 -23.02 -50.83 -28.31
N ASN A 4 -22.22 -49.93 -27.76
CA ASN A 4 -21.21 -49.19 -28.51
C ASN A 4 -19.84 -49.72 -28.09
N THR A 5 -19.40 -50.76 -28.80
CA THR A 5 -18.07 -51.36 -28.71
C THR A 5 -17.07 -50.48 -29.44
N TYR A 6 -16.42 -49.57 -28.69
CA TYR A 6 -15.21 -48.89 -29.16
C TYR A 6 -13.99 -49.75 -28.85
N ASP A 7 -13.60 -50.48 -29.88
CA ASP A 7 -12.31 -51.14 -30.02
C ASP A 7 -11.29 -50.09 -30.53
N LEU A 8 -10.44 -49.59 -29.63
CA LEU A 8 -9.34 -48.66 -29.95
C LEU A 8 -8.09 -49.11 -29.19
N ALA A 9 -7.48 -50.17 -29.68
CA ALA A 9 -6.08 -50.48 -29.42
C ALA A 9 -5.20 -49.51 -30.24
N THR A 10 -5.04 -48.27 -29.76
CA THR A 10 -3.97 -47.39 -30.22
C THR A 10 -2.68 -47.84 -29.55
N GLU A 11 -1.68 -48.22 -30.37
CA GLU A 11 -0.32 -48.48 -29.91
C GLU A 11 0.18 -47.25 -29.11
N PRO A 12 0.85 -47.45 -27.96
CA PRO A 12 1.39 -46.34 -27.21
C PRO A 12 2.44 -45.65 -28.08
N ASP A 13 2.14 -44.42 -28.53
CA ASP A 13 3.13 -43.56 -29.17
C ASP A 13 4.40 -43.58 -28.31
N GLU A 14 5.48 -44.07 -28.91
CA GLU A 14 6.81 -44.09 -28.32
C GLU A 14 7.12 -42.63 -27.98
N VAL A 15 7.02 -42.29 -26.69
CA VAL A 15 7.34 -40.95 -26.19
C VAL A 15 8.83 -40.79 -26.43
N VAL A 16 9.18 -40.23 -27.59
CA VAL A 16 10.51 -39.72 -27.89
C VAL A 16 10.77 -38.69 -26.80
N SER A 17 11.51 -39.11 -25.78
CA SER A 17 12.02 -38.23 -24.76
C SER A 17 13.05 -37.36 -25.46
N ASP A 18 12.60 -36.26 -26.05
CA ASP A 18 13.47 -35.17 -26.45
C ASP A 18 14.21 -34.74 -25.17
N GLU A 19 15.43 -35.24 -25.00
CA GLU A 19 16.36 -34.75 -23.99
C GLU A 19 16.60 -33.28 -24.35
N VAL A 20 15.87 -32.39 -23.69
CA VAL A 20 16.09 -30.95 -23.79
C VAL A 20 17.48 -30.70 -23.23
N GLU A 21 18.48 -30.55 -24.11
CA GLU A 21 19.81 -30.11 -23.71
C GLU A 21 19.66 -28.74 -23.04
N LEU A 22 19.82 -28.72 -21.72
CA LEU A 22 19.74 -27.49 -20.95
C LEU A 22 21.02 -26.69 -21.22
N GLU A 23 20.85 -25.46 -21.70
CA GLU A 23 21.98 -24.56 -21.89
C GLU A 23 22.45 -24.00 -20.53
N PRO A 24 23.77 -23.88 -20.30
CA PRO A 24 24.30 -23.21 -19.12
C PRO A 24 23.81 -21.77 -19.00
N LEU A 25 23.60 -21.29 -17.78
CA LEU A 25 23.11 -19.93 -17.51
C LEU A 25 24.06 -18.88 -18.11
N ASP A 26 23.58 -18.07 -19.05
CA ASP A 26 24.39 -17.04 -19.71
C ASP A 26 24.43 -15.69 -18.95
N PHE A 27 23.60 -15.55 -17.92
CA PHE A 27 23.45 -14.37 -17.09
C PHE A 27 23.99 -14.56 -15.67
N ASP A 28 24.31 -13.45 -15.00
CA ASP A 28 24.67 -13.47 -13.58
C ASP A 28 23.46 -13.86 -12.72
N LEU A 29 23.59 -14.98 -12.00
CA LEU A 29 22.61 -15.48 -11.04
C LEU A 29 23.32 -15.74 -9.71
N ILE A 30 22.92 -15.06 -8.65
CA ILE A 30 23.55 -15.22 -7.34
C ILE A 30 22.85 -16.34 -6.56
N CYS A 31 23.62 -17.31 -6.06
CA CYS A 31 23.11 -18.38 -5.22
C CYS A 31 22.51 -17.81 -3.91
N VAL A 32 21.27 -18.18 -3.59
CA VAL A 32 20.57 -17.67 -2.38
C VAL A 32 21.15 -18.17 -1.06
N HIS A 33 21.99 -19.22 -1.09
CA HIS A 33 22.59 -19.81 0.11
C HIS A 33 24.00 -19.31 0.41
N CYS A 34 24.83 -19.12 -0.62
CA CYS A 34 26.26 -18.79 -0.46
C CYS A 34 26.71 -17.54 -1.21
N GLU A 35 25.81 -16.87 -1.94
CA GLU A 35 26.10 -15.67 -2.74
C GLU A 35 27.09 -15.88 -3.91
N TYR A 36 27.42 -17.13 -4.29
CA TYR A 36 28.24 -17.43 -5.47
C TYR A 36 27.50 -17.11 -6.78
N ASN A 37 28.22 -16.65 -7.81
CA ASN A 37 27.65 -16.39 -9.14
C ASN A 37 27.58 -17.70 -9.96
N LEU A 38 26.36 -18.14 -10.24
CA LEU A 38 26.00 -19.38 -10.94
C LEU A 38 26.03 -19.27 -12.47
N ARG A 39 26.57 -18.16 -13.01
CA ARG A 39 26.75 -18.02 -14.46
C ARG A 39 27.60 -19.16 -15.00
N GLY A 40 27.15 -19.79 -16.08
CA GLY A 40 27.79 -20.92 -16.75
C GLY A 40 27.50 -22.27 -16.10
N VAL A 41 26.66 -22.33 -15.06
CA VAL A 41 26.18 -23.60 -14.50
C VAL A 41 24.83 -23.97 -15.12
N LEU A 42 24.53 -25.26 -15.23
CA LEU A 42 23.27 -25.75 -15.76
C LEU A 42 22.09 -25.38 -14.82
N PRO A 43 20.91 -25.01 -15.35
CA PRO A 43 19.73 -24.64 -14.55
C PRO A 43 19.25 -25.69 -13.54
N ASP A 44 19.43 -26.97 -13.88
CA ASP A 44 19.07 -28.15 -13.07
C ASP A 44 20.22 -28.64 -12.18
N GLY A 45 21.38 -28.00 -12.25
CA GLY A 45 22.56 -28.36 -11.49
C GLY A 45 22.53 -27.89 -10.03
N ASP A 46 23.60 -28.22 -9.31
CA ASP A 46 23.84 -27.75 -7.96
C ASP A 46 24.87 -26.62 -7.95
N CYS A 47 24.76 -25.72 -6.96
CA CYS A 47 25.75 -24.68 -6.74
C CYS A 47 27.11 -25.31 -6.41
N PRO A 48 28.20 -24.95 -7.13
CA PRO A 48 29.51 -25.57 -6.94
C PRO A 48 30.16 -25.24 -5.59
N GLU A 49 29.73 -24.16 -4.92
CA GLU A 49 30.28 -23.77 -3.62
C GLU A 49 29.56 -24.42 -2.44
N CYS A 50 28.22 -24.50 -2.47
CA CYS A 50 27.43 -24.94 -1.32
C CYS A 50 26.62 -26.23 -1.54
N GLY A 51 26.54 -26.72 -2.77
CA GLY A 51 25.76 -27.91 -3.14
C GLY A 51 24.24 -27.71 -3.08
N ALA A 52 23.74 -26.48 -2.89
CA ALA A 52 22.30 -26.21 -2.95
C ALA A 52 21.82 -26.21 -4.41
N ALA A 53 20.61 -26.71 -4.66
CA ALA A 53 20.04 -26.78 -5.99
C ALA A 53 19.93 -25.38 -6.62
N ILE A 54 20.32 -25.24 -7.88
CA ILE A 54 20.21 -23.96 -8.61
C ILE A 54 18.76 -23.56 -8.78
N ALA A 55 17.84 -24.53 -8.85
CA ALA A 55 16.40 -24.30 -8.83
C ALA A 55 15.94 -23.40 -7.66
N ASP A 56 16.60 -23.47 -6.49
CA ASP A 56 16.27 -22.61 -5.34
C ASP A 56 16.65 -21.14 -5.58
N SER A 57 17.68 -20.90 -6.41
CA SER A 57 18.16 -19.57 -6.78
C SER A 57 17.52 -19.03 -8.05
N LEU A 58 17.23 -19.93 -9.00
CA LEU A 58 16.43 -19.65 -10.20
C LEU A 58 14.97 -19.42 -9.88
N GLY A 59 14.53 -19.85 -8.68
CA GLY A 59 13.15 -20.00 -8.26
C GLY A 59 12.20 -19.12 -9.05
N GLU A 60 11.21 -19.76 -9.68
CA GLU A 60 10.16 -19.23 -10.60
C GLU A 60 9.39 -18.00 -10.06
N ARG A 61 9.80 -17.44 -8.93
CA ARG A 61 9.16 -16.42 -8.11
C ARG A 61 9.96 -15.12 -8.02
N THR A 62 11.09 -14.99 -8.72
CA THR A 62 11.77 -13.69 -8.80
C THR A 62 11.08 -12.79 -9.85
N LEU A 63 10.97 -11.48 -9.56
CA LEU A 63 10.38 -10.51 -10.50
C LEU A 63 11.06 -10.51 -11.87
N ARG A 64 12.32 -10.93 -11.94
CA ARG A 64 13.12 -10.97 -13.16
C ARG A 64 12.53 -11.90 -14.22
N PHE A 65 11.83 -12.95 -13.80
CA PHE A 65 11.20 -13.92 -14.70
C PHE A 65 9.68 -13.76 -14.73
N ALA A 66 9.14 -12.68 -14.14
CA ALA A 66 7.72 -12.39 -14.23
C ALA A 66 7.36 -11.97 -15.67
N PRO A 67 6.20 -12.41 -16.20
CA PRO A 67 5.76 -12.07 -17.55
C PRO A 67 5.48 -10.56 -17.66
N ASN A 68 5.61 -10.00 -18.86
CA ASN A 68 5.47 -8.56 -19.07
C ASN A 68 4.08 -8.05 -18.64
N GLU A 69 3.03 -8.83 -18.87
CA GLU A 69 1.66 -8.52 -18.46
C GLU A 69 1.57 -8.34 -16.93
N TYR A 70 2.31 -9.16 -16.17
CA TYR A 70 2.39 -9.05 -14.72
C TYR A 70 3.03 -7.73 -14.30
N LEU A 71 4.17 -7.38 -14.91
CA LEU A 71 4.92 -6.16 -14.60
C LEU A 71 4.12 -4.90 -14.95
N GLU A 72 3.33 -4.92 -16.02
CA GLU A 72 2.43 -3.83 -16.39
C GLU A 72 1.30 -3.62 -15.39
N VAL A 73 0.67 -4.71 -14.93
CA VAL A 73 -0.36 -4.65 -13.88
C VAL A 73 0.21 -4.04 -12.61
N LEU A 74 1.38 -4.51 -12.17
CA LEU A 74 2.07 -4.00 -10.99
C LEU A 74 2.43 -2.51 -11.15
N LYS A 75 3.05 -2.14 -12.27
CA LYS A 75 3.44 -0.74 -12.59
C LYS A 75 2.23 0.20 -12.56
N SER A 76 1.11 -0.24 -13.13
CA SER A 76 -0.14 0.53 -13.11
C SER A 76 -0.70 0.65 -11.68
N GLY A 77 -0.66 -0.40 -10.86
CA GLY A 77 -1.06 -0.36 -9.45
C GLY A 77 -0.24 0.66 -8.63
N LEU A 78 1.09 0.63 -8.80
CA LEU A 78 2.01 1.57 -8.16
C LEU A 78 1.78 3.02 -8.62
N TYR A 79 1.41 3.23 -9.88
CA TYR A 79 1.06 4.55 -10.40
C TYR A 79 -0.19 5.11 -9.72
N PHE A 80 -1.25 4.31 -9.55
CA PHE A 80 -2.46 4.73 -8.85
C PHE A 80 -2.20 5.02 -7.36
N LEU A 81 -1.36 4.22 -6.70
CA LEU A 81 -0.90 4.50 -5.34
C LEU A 81 -0.17 5.84 -5.26
N LEU A 82 0.80 6.08 -6.15
CA LEU A 82 1.53 7.35 -6.21
C LEU A 82 0.59 8.53 -6.47
N LEU A 83 -0.34 8.39 -7.43
CA LEU A 83 -1.35 9.40 -7.73
C LEU A 83 -2.22 9.71 -6.51
N SER A 84 -2.64 8.69 -5.75
CA SER A 84 -3.40 8.89 -4.51
C SER A 84 -2.65 9.74 -3.48
N PHE A 85 -1.34 9.53 -3.32
CA PHE A 85 -0.51 10.34 -2.41
C PHE A 85 -0.40 11.78 -2.86
N VAL A 86 -0.14 12.01 -4.14
CA VAL A 86 -0.02 13.36 -4.71
C VAL A 86 -1.33 14.13 -4.57
N LEU A 87 -2.46 13.48 -4.89
CA LEU A 87 -3.79 14.09 -4.74
C LEU A 87 -4.10 14.40 -3.28
N SER A 88 -3.84 13.48 -2.35
CA SER A 88 -4.05 13.71 -0.91
C SER A 88 -3.20 14.87 -0.39
N LEU A 89 -1.93 14.95 -0.79
CA LEU A 89 -1.04 16.05 -0.39
C LEU A 89 -1.55 17.39 -0.93
N PHE A 90 -1.97 17.42 -2.20
CA PHE A 90 -2.53 18.61 -2.82
C PHE A 90 -3.80 19.08 -2.10
N LEU A 91 -4.75 18.17 -1.83
CA LEU A 91 -5.99 18.50 -1.12
C LEU A 91 -5.74 18.92 0.32
N MET A 92 -4.74 18.34 1.00
CA MET A 92 -4.34 18.77 2.33
C MET A 92 -3.85 20.22 2.34
N VAL A 93 -2.96 20.59 1.41
CA VAL A 93 -2.46 21.98 1.28
C VAL A 93 -3.59 22.94 0.94
N MET A 94 -4.44 22.57 -0.02
CA MET A 94 -5.60 23.38 -0.40
C MET A 94 -6.61 23.52 0.74
N GLY A 95 -6.78 22.48 1.57
CA GLY A 95 -7.71 22.49 2.70
C GLY A 95 -7.22 23.40 3.80
N PHE A 96 -5.92 23.34 4.08
CA PHE A 96 -5.26 24.24 5.00
C PHE A 96 -5.35 25.69 4.52
N ALA A 97 -5.00 25.96 3.26
CA ALA A 97 -5.08 27.30 2.67
C ALA A 97 -6.52 27.83 2.64
N GLY A 98 -7.49 26.98 2.28
CA GLY A 98 -8.92 27.31 2.30
C GLY A 98 -9.42 27.62 3.71
N GLY A 99 -8.95 26.88 4.72
CA GLY A 99 -9.23 27.17 6.13
C GLY A 99 -8.74 28.56 6.54
N LEU A 100 -7.48 28.90 6.21
CA LEU A 100 -6.91 30.22 6.49
C LEU A 100 -7.66 31.34 5.73
N ALA A 101 -7.95 31.14 4.45
CA ALA A 101 -8.69 32.10 3.64
C ALA A 101 -10.12 32.32 4.15
N SER A 102 -10.79 31.27 4.64
CA SER A 102 -12.14 31.38 5.20
C SER A 102 -12.20 32.29 6.43
N ALA A 103 -11.12 32.33 7.23
CA ALA A 103 -11.01 33.22 8.37
C ALA A 103 -10.86 34.70 7.97
N GLY A 104 -10.32 35.01 6.78
CA GLY A 104 -10.07 36.38 6.32
C GLY A 104 -11.06 36.92 5.29
N MET A 105 -11.69 36.07 4.47
CA MET A 105 -12.44 36.48 3.28
C MET A 105 -13.97 36.35 3.41
N GLY A 106 -14.49 35.89 4.55
CA GLY A 106 -15.93 35.73 4.77
C GLY A 106 -16.59 34.62 3.92
N VAL A 107 -15.79 33.79 3.22
CA VAL A 107 -16.30 32.58 2.58
C VAL A 107 -16.72 31.62 3.70
N GLY A 108 -18.00 31.22 3.69
CA GLY A 108 -18.54 30.35 4.72
C GLY A 108 -17.76 29.03 4.79
N PRO A 109 -17.29 28.59 5.97
CA PRO A 109 -16.45 27.39 6.11
C PRO A 109 -17.14 26.12 5.59
N LYS A 110 -18.48 26.11 5.54
CA LYS A 110 -19.30 25.00 5.05
C LYS A 110 -19.08 24.69 3.56
N SER A 111 -18.94 25.70 2.70
CA SER A 111 -18.78 25.45 1.26
C SER A 111 -17.42 24.84 0.94
N ILE A 112 -16.36 25.38 1.55
CA ILE A 112 -15.00 24.82 1.45
C ILE A 112 -14.99 23.39 2.01
N GLN A 113 -15.60 23.16 3.17
CA GLN A 113 -15.67 21.83 3.77
C GLN A 113 -16.39 20.83 2.84
N LEU A 114 -17.53 21.21 2.24
CA LEU A 114 -18.27 20.35 1.32
C LEU A 114 -17.45 20.00 0.07
N ILE A 115 -16.80 21.00 -0.54
CA ILE A 115 -15.92 20.80 -1.71
C ILE A 115 -14.80 19.82 -1.36
N MET A 116 -14.17 20.00 -0.19
CA MET A 116 -13.09 19.12 0.23
C MET A 116 -13.56 17.71 0.54
N SER A 117 -14.71 17.53 1.19
CA SER A 117 -15.28 16.20 1.43
C SER A 117 -15.54 15.44 0.14
N VAL A 118 -16.06 16.10 -0.90
CA VAL A 118 -16.28 15.48 -2.21
C VAL A 118 -14.96 15.22 -2.94
N ALA A 119 -14.01 16.16 -2.89
CA ALA A 119 -12.71 16.01 -3.55
C ALA A 119 -11.91 14.81 -3.02
N MET A 120 -12.09 14.43 -1.75
CA MET A 120 -11.43 13.28 -1.12
C MET A 120 -11.83 11.92 -1.72
N VAL A 121 -12.90 11.84 -2.52
CA VAL A 121 -13.26 10.62 -3.26
C VAL A 121 -12.15 10.23 -4.23
N LEU A 122 -11.52 11.20 -4.88
CA LEU A 122 -10.51 10.95 -5.92
C LEU A 122 -9.26 10.24 -5.39
N PRO A 123 -8.56 10.73 -4.34
CA PRO A 123 -7.43 10.02 -3.77
C PRO A 123 -7.85 8.68 -3.16
N LEU A 124 -9.03 8.59 -2.53
CA LEU A 124 -9.52 7.33 -1.97
C LEU A 124 -9.70 6.27 -3.06
N ALA A 125 -10.36 6.61 -4.16
CA ALA A 125 -10.54 5.72 -5.30
C ALA A 125 -9.18 5.30 -5.87
N ALA A 126 -8.28 6.24 -6.15
CA ALA A 126 -6.93 5.95 -6.65
C ALA A 126 -6.16 5.03 -5.68
N HIS A 127 -6.28 5.24 -4.37
CA HIS A 127 -5.64 4.39 -3.36
C HIS A 127 -6.18 2.96 -3.41
N VAL A 128 -7.51 2.79 -3.38
CA VAL A 128 -8.15 1.48 -3.37
C VAL A 128 -7.84 0.71 -4.66
N PHE A 129 -7.98 1.35 -5.83
CA PHE A 129 -7.65 0.73 -7.11
C PHE A 129 -6.17 0.36 -7.18
N GLY A 130 -5.26 1.26 -6.78
CA GLY A 130 -3.83 1.01 -6.77
C GLY A 130 -3.42 -0.11 -5.82
N ALA A 131 -3.94 -0.10 -4.59
CA ALA A 131 -3.68 -1.11 -3.58
C ALA A 131 -4.18 -2.47 -4.04
N LEU A 132 -5.47 -2.58 -4.44
CA LEU A 132 -6.06 -3.82 -4.92
C LEU A 132 -5.29 -4.38 -6.11
N LYS A 133 -4.97 -3.55 -7.12
CA LYS A 133 -4.21 -3.98 -8.30
C LYS A 133 -2.82 -4.51 -7.92
N THR A 134 -2.13 -3.84 -6.99
CA THR A 134 -0.80 -4.23 -6.50
C THR A 134 -0.86 -5.57 -5.76
N VAL A 135 -1.90 -5.81 -4.95
CA VAL A 135 -2.01 -7.05 -4.15
C VAL A 135 -2.72 -8.19 -4.89
N THR A 136 -3.48 -7.94 -5.95
CA THR A 136 -4.20 -9.02 -6.68
C THR A 136 -3.29 -9.90 -7.49
N VAL A 137 -2.08 -9.45 -7.82
CA VAL A 137 -1.15 -10.22 -8.65
C VAL A 137 -0.53 -11.35 -7.82
N HIS A 138 -1.19 -12.53 -7.84
CA HIS A 138 -0.97 -13.62 -6.90
C HIS A 138 0.20 -14.55 -7.29
N GLN A 139 0.49 -14.70 -8.58
CA GLN A 139 1.21 -15.86 -9.10
C GLN A 139 2.68 -15.94 -8.67
N TYR A 140 3.35 -14.81 -8.42
CA TYR A 140 4.82 -14.80 -8.23
C TYR A 140 5.30 -14.61 -6.78
N ASN A 141 4.41 -14.57 -5.78
CA ASN A 141 4.81 -14.40 -4.37
C ASN A 141 4.10 -15.38 -3.42
N ALA A 142 4.40 -16.66 -3.59
CA ALA A 142 3.81 -17.74 -2.78
C ALA A 142 4.25 -17.73 -1.31
N ASP A 143 5.27 -16.95 -0.95
CA ASP A 143 5.78 -16.90 0.43
C ASP A 143 5.06 -15.85 1.29
N ALA A 144 4.15 -15.06 0.71
CA ALA A 144 3.45 -13.97 1.39
C ALA A 144 1.90 -13.99 1.34
N PRO A 145 1.19 -15.15 1.31
CA PRO A 145 -0.27 -15.19 1.18
C PRO A 145 -0.97 -14.49 2.34
N ARG A 146 -0.38 -14.57 3.56
CA ARG A 146 -0.88 -13.85 4.73
C ARG A 146 -0.78 -12.33 4.57
N ALA A 147 0.38 -11.82 4.12
CA ALA A 147 0.57 -10.39 3.94
C ALA A 147 -0.36 -9.82 2.86
N GLN A 148 -0.52 -10.55 1.76
CA GLN A 148 -1.45 -10.22 0.69
C GLN A 148 -2.91 -10.18 1.17
N LYS A 149 -3.36 -11.22 1.89
CA LYS A 149 -4.72 -11.28 2.44
C LYS A 149 -4.97 -10.14 3.42
N THR A 150 -4.02 -9.87 4.32
CA THR A 150 -4.12 -8.75 5.27
C THR A 150 -4.18 -7.41 4.55
N ALA A 151 -3.36 -7.19 3.52
CA ALA A 151 -3.38 -5.96 2.74
C ALA A 151 -4.69 -5.76 1.97
N LYS A 152 -5.22 -6.82 1.33
CA LYS A 152 -6.53 -6.79 0.66
C LYS A 152 -7.65 -6.45 1.63
N VAL A 153 -7.77 -7.22 2.71
CA VAL A 153 -8.84 -7.04 3.70
C VAL A 153 -8.72 -5.68 4.38
N GLY A 154 -7.51 -5.27 4.77
CA GLY A 154 -7.24 -3.97 5.35
C GLY A 154 -7.65 -2.82 4.43
N THR A 155 -7.30 -2.90 3.15
CA THR A 155 -7.69 -1.89 2.14
C THR A 155 -9.21 -1.80 1.99
N ILE A 156 -9.92 -2.92 1.98
CA ILE A 156 -11.39 -2.94 1.87
C ILE A 156 -12.04 -2.32 3.11
N ILE A 157 -11.57 -2.68 4.32
CA ILE A 157 -12.07 -2.11 5.58
C ILE A 157 -11.81 -0.61 5.62
N TYR A 158 -10.61 -0.17 5.23
CA TYR A 158 -10.28 1.24 5.14
C TYR A 158 -11.19 1.97 4.14
N ALA A 159 -11.41 1.41 2.94
CA ALA A 159 -12.29 2.01 1.95
C ALA A 159 -13.72 2.20 2.48
N ALA A 160 -14.27 1.16 3.12
CA ALA A 160 -15.62 1.20 3.69
C ALA A 160 -15.75 2.24 4.81
N THR A 161 -14.77 2.28 5.72
CA THR A 161 -14.77 3.25 6.85
C THR A 161 -14.55 4.68 6.38
N ALA A 162 -13.67 4.90 5.40
CA ALA A 162 -13.44 6.22 4.80
C ALA A 162 -14.68 6.72 4.05
N LEU A 163 -15.35 5.86 3.27
CA LEU A 163 -16.61 6.21 2.60
C LEU A 163 -17.71 6.56 3.61
N PHE A 164 -17.81 5.79 4.70
CA PHE A 164 -18.78 6.06 5.75
C PHE A 164 -18.52 7.40 6.46
N SER A 165 -17.26 7.67 6.86
CA SER A 165 -16.84 8.96 7.44
C SER A 165 -17.16 10.12 6.48
N MET A 166 -16.87 9.95 5.19
CA MET A 166 -17.16 10.96 4.16
C MET A 166 -18.66 11.25 4.02
N VAL A 167 -19.50 10.21 3.90
CA VAL A 167 -20.96 10.37 3.81
C VAL A 167 -21.50 11.05 5.05
N LEU A 168 -21.04 10.63 6.23
CA LEU A 168 -21.41 11.26 7.50
C LEU A 168 -21.02 12.74 7.49
N GLY A 169 -19.78 13.06 7.11
CA GLY A 169 -19.30 14.45 7.01
C GLY A 169 -20.15 15.31 6.08
N VAL A 170 -20.51 14.80 4.90
CA VAL A 170 -21.39 15.52 3.95
C VAL A 170 -22.76 15.78 4.55
N VAL A 171 -23.37 14.78 5.20
CA VAL A 171 -24.68 14.92 5.86
C VAL A 171 -24.63 15.98 6.96
N LEU A 172 -23.56 15.99 7.77
CA LEU A 172 -23.39 16.96 8.86
C LEU A 172 -23.17 18.39 8.36
N VAL A 173 -22.44 18.57 7.27
CA VAL A 173 -22.25 19.88 6.66
C VAL A 173 -23.55 20.40 6.03
N ALA A 174 -24.31 19.50 5.40
CA ALA A 174 -25.55 19.83 4.71
C ALA A 174 -26.72 20.12 5.66
N SER A 175 -26.78 19.51 6.85
CA SER A 175 -27.95 19.60 7.74
C SER A 175 -28.19 20.99 8.33
N SER A 176 -27.25 21.94 8.17
CA SER A 176 -27.29 23.33 8.68
C SER A 176 -27.41 23.51 10.19
N THR A 177 -27.87 22.49 10.91
CA THR A 177 -27.94 22.36 12.35
C THR A 177 -26.55 22.20 12.95
N MET A 178 -26.30 22.84 14.08
CA MET A 178 -25.10 22.50 14.85
C MET A 178 -25.21 21.04 15.28
N PRO A 179 -24.16 20.23 15.11
CA PRO A 179 -24.19 18.85 15.58
C PRO A 179 -24.47 18.85 17.07
N THR A 180 -25.47 18.07 17.48
CA THR A 180 -25.66 17.79 18.91
C THR A 180 -24.41 17.08 19.44
N ALA A 181 -24.16 17.16 20.75
CA ALA A 181 -22.99 16.50 21.36
C ALA A 181 -22.91 15.01 20.98
N GLY A 182 -24.05 14.31 20.90
CA GLY A 182 -24.11 12.91 20.47
C GLY A 182 -23.60 12.69 19.05
N VAL A 183 -23.95 13.58 18.11
CA VAL A 183 -23.50 13.50 16.72
C VAL A 183 -22.00 13.74 16.60
N ALA A 184 -21.46 14.71 17.34
CA ALA A 184 -20.03 14.98 17.38
C ALA A 184 -19.23 13.78 17.93
N ILE A 185 -19.74 13.12 18.97
CA ILE A 185 -19.13 11.90 19.53
C ILE A 185 -19.14 10.77 18.50
N VAL A 186 -20.27 10.53 17.83
CA VAL A 186 -20.37 9.48 16.81
C VAL A 186 -19.40 9.73 15.65
N SER A 187 -19.34 10.97 15.14
CA SER A 187 -18.37 11.34 14.10
C SER A 187 -16.93 11.11 14.56
N GLY A 188 -16.58 11.54 15.77
CA GLY A 188 -15.24 11.34 16.31
C GLY A 188 -14.85 9.87 16.44
N VAL A 189 -15.78 9.00 16.87
CA VAL A 189 -15.53 7.55 16.93
C VAL A 189 -15.32 6.97 15.53
N VAL A 190 -16.13 7.38 14.56
CA VAL A 190 -16.01 6.94 13.15
C VAL A 190 -14.64 7.34 12.58
N ASP A 191 -14.18 8.56 12.83
CA ASP A 191 -12.90 9.06 12.35
C ASP A 191 -11.72 8.31 12.99
N VAL A 192 -11.82 7.97 14.28
CA VAL A 192 -10.83 7.12 14.97
C VAL A 192 -10.76 5.73 14.35
N VAL A 193 -11.92 5.09 14.13
CA VAL A 193 -11.99 3.75 13.53
C VAL A 193 -11.42 3.76 12.11
N SER A 194 -11.79 4.77 11.31
CA SER A 194 -11.25 4.99 9.97
C SER A 194 -9.73 5.23 10.01
N GLY A 195 -9.26 6.01 10.99
CA GLY A 195 -7.84 6.24 11.25
C GLY A 195 -7.09 4.93 11.49
N ILE A 196 -7.55 4.10 12.42
CA ILE A 196 -6.95 2.80 12.72
C ILE A 196 -6.96 1.89 11.48
N ALA A 197 -8.09 1.82 10.77
CA ALA A 197 -8.21 1.04 9.54
C ALA A 197 -7.19 1.49 8.49
N SER A 198 -6.98 2.80 8.34
CA SER A 198 -5.99 3.36 7.42
C SER A 198 -4.56 2.94 7.77
N VAL A 199 -4.20 2.89 9.06
CA VAL A 199 -2.86 2.43 9.50
C VAL A 199 -2.66 0.98 9.17
N VAL A 200 -3.66 0.13 9.47
CA VAL A 200 -3.58 -1.31 9.18
C VAL A 200 -3.45 -1.55 7.68
N ALA A 201 -4.28 -0.90 6.86
CA ALA A 201 -4.21 -0.99 5.40
C ALA A 201 -2.84 -0.53 4.88
N TYR A 202 -2.36 0.60 5.35
CA TYR A 202 -1.11 1.17 4.89
C TYR A 202 0.12 0.37 5.31
N TYR A 203 0.18 0.00 6.59
CA TYR A 203 1.25 -0.84 7.11
C TYR A 203 1.30 -2.19 6.41
N SER A 204 0.16 -2.85 6.20
CA SER A 204 0.12 -4.13 5.49
C SER A 204 0.53 -4.01 4.03
N LEU A 205 0.16 -2.92 3.35
CA LEU A 205 0.60 -2.63 1.99
C LEU A 205 2.13 -2.41 1.91
N ILE A 206 2.68 -1.55 2.77
CA ILE A 206 4.13 -1.31 2.82
C ILE A 206 4.89 -2.58 3.20
N TYR A 207 4.40 -3.35 4.19
CA TYR A 207 4.98 -4.63 4.57
C TYR A 207 4.96 -5.63 3.41
N TYR A 208 3.84 -5.71 2.67
CA TYR A 208 3.74 -6.53 1.46
C TYR A 208 4.77 -6.12 0.42
N ILE A 209 4.91 -4.81 0.15
CA ILE A 209 5.89 -4.30 -0.82
C ILE A 209 7.33 -4.55 -0.36
N CYS A 210 7.66 -4.33 0.91
CA CYS A 210 9.01 -4.63 1.41
C CYS A 210 9.33 -6.13 1.33
N LYS A 211 8.38 -7.00 1.66
CA LYS A 211 8.55 -8.46 1.50
C LYS A 211 8.67 -8.88 0.04
N PHE A 212 7.99 -8.16 -0.85
CA PHE A 212 8.14 -8.32 -2.29
C PHE A 212 9.54 -7.88 -2.77
N GLN A 213 10.11 -6.82 -2.19
CA GLN A 213 11.46 -6.36 -2.51
C GLN A 213 12.56 -7.32 -2.06
N THR A 214 12.37 -8.04 -0.94
CA THR A 214 13.37 -9.03 -0.48
C THR A 214 13.56 -10.21 -1.43
N GLY A 215 12.61 -10.45 -2.34
CA GLY A 215 12.75 -11.44 -3.42
C GLY A 215 13.47 -10.93 -4.67
N MET A 216 13.96 -9.68 -4.69
CA MET A 216 14.67 -9.13 -5.84
C MET A 216 16.19 -9.39 -5.74
N PRO A 217 16.81 -10.05 -6.74
CA PRO A 217 18.22 -10.44 -6.68
C PRO A 217 19.21 -9.26 -6.74
N PHE A 218 18.81 -8.09 -7.26
CA PHE A 218 19.75 -7.00 -7.62
C PHE A 218 19.91 -5.88 -6.57
N SER A 219 19.44 -6.06 -5.34
CA SER A 219 19.45 -4.95 -4.39
C SER A 219 19.93 -5.31 -2.98
N PRO A 220 21.23 -5.65 -2.82
CA PRO A 220 21.84 -5.76 -1.49
C PRO A 220 21.71 -4.47 -0.67
N HIS A 221 21.49 -3.32 -1.33
CA HIS A 221 21.37 -2.00 -0.69
C HIS A 221 19.94 -1.57 -0.31
N MET A 222 18.88 -2.32 -0.64
CA MET A 222 17.49 -1.98 -0.25
C MET A 222 17.00 -2.73 0.99
N LYS A 223 17.87 -2.95 1.97
CA LYS A 223 17.44 -3.39 3.30
C LYS A 223 17.10 -2.16 4.13
N TYR A 224 15.88 -1.63 3.97
CA TYR A 224 15.30 -0.67 4.92
C TYR A 224 14.32 -1.39 5.87
N PRO A 225 14.77 -2.31 6.74
CA PRO A 225 13.88 -3.03 7.67
C PRO A 225 13.22 -2.08 8.67
N TRP A 226 13.74 -0.85 8.81
CA TRP A 226 13.19 0.20 9.65
C TRP A 226 12.00 0.91 9.01
N LEU A 227 11.82 0.87 7.69
CA LEU A 227 10.82 1.68 7.00
C LEU A 227 9.38 1.32 7.41
N PRO A 228 8.95 0.04 7.46
CA PRO A 228 7.60 -0.29 7.94
C PRO A 228 7.37 0.16 9.39
N LYS A 229 8.40 0.08 10.24
CA LYS A 229 8.33 0.53 11.64
C LYS A 229 8.20 2.05 11.74
N PHE A 230 8.96 2.78 10.94
CA PHE A 230 8.89 4.24 10.88
C PHE A 230 7.52 4.69 10.40
N VAL A 231 7.01 4.09 9.31
CA VAL A 231 5.64 4.33 8.83
C VAL A 231 4.64 4.07 9.96
N LEU A 232 4.71 2.94 10.65
CA LEU A 232 3.82 2.63 11.76
C LEU A 232 3.84 3.72 12.84
N ILE A 233 5.01 4.17 13.27
CA ILE A 233 5.16 5.23 14.29
C ILE A 233 4.55 6.55 13.80
N THR A 234 4.83 6.95 12.55
CA THR A 234 4.30 8.20 11.97
C THR A 234 2.78 8.25 11.90
N TYR A 235 2.10 7.10 11.91
CA TYR A 235 0.64 7.00 11.89
C TYR A 235 0.01 6.78 13.27
N ILE A 236 0.66 6.04 14.16
CA ILE A 236 0.16 5.82 15.54
C ILE A 236 0.17 7.14 16.32
N VAL A 237 1.24 7.95 16.21
CA VAL A 237 1.37 9.19 16.97
C VAL A 237 0.20 10.17 16.72
N PRO A 238 -0.18 10.49 15.47
CA PRO A 238 -1.36 11.30 15.18
C PRO A 238 -2.68 10.73 15.74
N ILE A 239 -2.88 9.41 15.70
CA ILE A 239 -4.10 8.78 16.22
C ILE A 239 -4.18 8.95 17.74
N VAL A 240 -3.07 8.73 18.44
CA VAL A 240 -3.01 8.93 19.89
C VAL A 240 -3.27 10.39 20.24
N ILE A 241 -2.66 11.33 19.51
CA ILE A 241 -2.93 12.78 19.66
C ILE A 241 -4.42 13.08 19.44
N GLY A 242 -5.03 12.52 18.40
CA GLY A 242 -6.45 12.70 18.09
C GLY A 242 -7.37 12.12 19.17
N LEU A 243 -7.06 10.94 19.70
CA LEU A 243 -7.79 10.31 20.80
C LEU A 243 -7.71 11.14 22.08
N LEU A 244 -6.53 11.67 22.40
CA LEU A 244 -6.36 12.58 23.54
C LEU A 244 -7.19 13.85 23.31
N ALA A 245 -7.14 14.44 22.11
CA ALA A 245 -7.96 15.61 21.77
C ALA A 245 -9.46 15.37 21.95
N LEU A 246 -9.97 14.22 21.48
CA LEU A 246 -11.37 13.82 21.67
C LEU A 246 -11.75 13.65 23.14
N LEU A 247 -10.89 13.01 23.93
CA LEU A 247 -11.11 12.83 25.36
C LEU A 247 -11.17 14.19 26.08
N PHE A 248 -10.26 15.11 25.74
CA PHE A 248 -10.28 16.47 26.29
C PHE A 248 -11.52 17.26 25.86
N LEU A 249 -11.93 17.16 24.60
CA LEU A 249 -13.17 17.79 24.11
C LEU A 249 -14.38 17.28 24.89
N GLY A 250 -14.49 15.97 25.14
CA GLY A 250 -15.57 15.38 25.94
C GLY A 250 -15.61 15.88 27.39
N VAL A 251 -14.46 15.92 28.07
CA VAL A 251 -14.36 16.45 29.45
C VAL A 251 -14.70 17.93 29.49
N SER A 252 -14.28 18.70 28.49
CA SER A 252 -14.54 20.13 28.42
C SER A 252 -16.04 20.43 28.24
N ALA A 253 -16.72 19.66 27.37
CA ALA A 253 -18.16 19.77 27.17
C ALA A 253 -18.95 19.42 28.45
N ALA A 254 -18.44 18.50 29.27
CA ALA A 254 -19.07 18.12 30.53
C ALA A 254 -18.87 19.13 31.67
N THR A 255 -17.77 19.89 31.67
CA THR A 255 -17.36 20.73 32.81
C THR A 255 -17.64 22.23 32.64
N GLY A 256 -17.94 22.72 31.44
CA GLY A 256 -18.30 24.12 31.18
C GLY A 256 -17.18 25.16 31.43
N SER A 257 -15.92 24.73 31.52
CA SER A 257 -14.79 25.56 31.98
C SER A 257 -14.10 26.34 30.84
N GLY A 258 -14.65 27.51 30.45
CA GLY A 258 -14.20 28.32 29.29
C GLY A 258 -12.71 28.70 29.21
N GLY A 259 -12.00 28.84 30.33
CA GLY A 259 -10.58 29.26 30.35
C GLY A 259 -9.58 28.16 29.96
N LEU A 260 -9.92 26.89 30.21
CA LEU A 260 -9.05 25.75 29.86
C LEU A 260 -8.92 25.59 28.33
N PHE A 261 -9.88 26.12 27.57
CA PHE A 261 -10.01 25.92 26.12
C PHE A 261 -8.93 26.60 25.28
N ILE A 262 -8.50 27.81 25.64
CA ILE A 262 -7.53 28.56 24.82
C ILE A 262 -6.15 27.88 24.88
N GLY A 263 -5.70 27.53 26.09
CA GLY A 263 -4.43 26.82 26.28
C GLY A 263 -4.41 25.45 25.60
N LEU A 264 -5.47 24.66 25.77
CA LEU A 264 -5.60 23.34 25.12
C LEU A 264 -5.72 23.42 23.60
N GLY A 265 -6.46 24.41 23.08
CA GLY A 265 -6.59 24.62 21.65
C GLY A 265 -5.24 24.90 20.98
N VAL A 266 -4.40 25.71 21.61
CA VAL A 266 -3.03 25.99 21.13
C VAL A 266 -2.18 24.72 21.15
N VAL A 267 -2.19 23.96 22.25
CA VAL A 267 -1.43 22.70 22.35
C VAL A 267 -1.87 21.69 21.29
N MET A 268 -3.18 21.50 21.10
CA MET A 268 -3.71 20.60 20.08
C MET A 268 -3.40 21.08 18.66
N GLY A 269 -3.40 22.39 18.41
CA GLY A 269 -2.95 22.96 17.15
C GLY A 269 -1.50 22.65 16.86
N ILE A 270 -0.60 22.82 17.84
CA ILE A 270 0.83 22.50 17.70
C ILE A 270 1.03 20.99 17.46
N LEU A 271 0.34 20.13 18.23
CA LEU A 271 0.40 18.69 18.06
C LEU A 271 -0.14 18.24 16.69
N GLY A 272 -1.22 18.87 16.21
CA GLY A 272 -1.77 18.64 14.87
C GLY A 272 -0.79 19.02 13.77
N LEU A 273 -0.10 20.16 13.90
CA LEU A 273 0.97 20.55 12.96
C LEU A 273 2.13 19.55 12.98
N ALA A 274 2.58 19.13 14.16
CA ALA A 274 3.63 18.12 14.28
C ALA A 274 3.23 16.78 13.64
N ALA A 275 1.99 16.33 13.88
CA ALA A 275 1.41 15.15 13.25
C ALA A 275 1.35 15.29 11.72
N GLY A 276 0.96 16.46 11.20
CA GLY A 276 0.95 16.76 9.77
C GLY A 276 2.34 16.69 9.15
N VAL A 277 3.37 17.19 9.83
CA VAL A 277 4.77 17.08 9.38
C VAL A 277 5.23 15.61 9.35
N LEU A 278 4.92 14.83 10.39
CA LEU A 278 5.26 13.40 10.43
C LEU A 278 4.58 12.63 9.29
N PHE A 279 3.31 12.92 9.02
CA PHE A 279 2.58 12.34 7.90
C PHE A 279 3.22 12.70 6.56
N LEU A 280 3.62 13.97 6.37
CA LEU A 280 4.28 14.44 5.16
C LEU A 280 5.64 13.74 4.95
N LEU A 281 6.43 13.57 6.00
CA LEU A 281 7.68 12.79 5.94
C LEU A 281 7.41 11.34 5.53
N SER A 282 6.42 10.69 6.17
CA SER A 282 5.99 9.33 5.83
C SER A 282 5.59 9.21 4.37
N ALA A 283 4.81 10.18 3.86
CA ALA A 283 4.38 10.24 2.47
C ALA A 283 5.57 10.38 1.52
N ILE A 284 6.53 11.26 1.81
CA ILE A 284 7.75 11.44 1.01
C ILE A 284 8.55 10.14 0.92
N PHE A 285 8.83 9.49 2.05
CA PHE A 285 9.56 8.21 2.05
C PHE A 285 8.85 7.15 1.24
N SER A 286 7.53 7.11 1.32
CA SER A 286 6.72 6.15 0.58
C SER A 286 6.75 6.42 -0.92
N ILE A 287 6.63 7.69 -1.33
CA ILE A 287 6.82 8.14 -2.71
C ILE A 287 8.20 7.72 -3.24
N MET A 288 9.27 7.93 -2.45
CA MET A 288 10.62 7.52 -2.83
C MET A 288 10.70 6.00 -3.05
N LEU A 289 10.08 5.21 -2.17
CA LEU A 289 10.03 3.75 -2.31
C LEU A 289 9.28 3.34 -3.59
N TYR A 290 8.13 3.96 -3.88
CA TYR A 290 7.36 3.70 -5.10
C TYR A 290 8.14 4.06 -6.37
N ILE A 291 8.81 5.21 -6.40
CA ILE A 291 9.64 5.63 -7.55
C ILE A 291 10.79 4.65 -7.78
N ARG A 292 11.47 4.22 -6.72
CA ARG A 292 12.55 3.23 -6.82
C ARG A 292 12.05 1.90 -7.35
N LEU A 293 10.98 1.36 -6.79
CA LEU A 293 10.38 0.11 -7.25
C LEU A 293 9.98 0.20 -8.73
N ARG A 294 9.39 1.32 -9.15
CA ARG A 294 9.05 1.56 -10.57
C ARG A 294 10.27 1.54 -11.48
N ARG A 295 11.40 2.14 -11.07
CA ARG A 295 12.65 2.11 -11.84
C ARG A 295 13.16 0.69 -11.97
N THR A 296 13.22 -0.06 -10.88
CA THR A 296 13.64 -1.47 -10.90
C THR A 296 12.79 -2.32 -11.83
N ILE A 297 11.47 -2.13 -11.84
CA ILE A 297 10.57 -2.82 -12.78
C ILE A 297 10.91 -2.44 -14.23
N ALA A 298 11.15 -1.16 -14.52
CA ALA A 298 11.51 -0.71 -15.86
C ALA A 298 12.86 -1.29 -16.34
N ASP A 299 13.85 -1.37 -15.44
CA ASP A 299 15.15 -1.97 -15.72
C ASP A 299 15.00 -3.47 -16.06
N ILE A 300 14.19 -4.21 -15.29
CA ILE A 300 13.88 -5.62 -15.57
C ILE A 300 13.25 -5.78 -16.96
N GLN A 301 12.24 -4.96 -17.30
CA GLN A 301 11.59 -5.01 -18.61
C GLN A 301 12.57 -4.73 -19.76
N SER A 302 13.52 -3.80 -19.56
CA SER A 302 14.52 -3.47 -20.57
C SER A 302 15.49 -4.63 -20.84
N VAL A 303 15.82 -5.40 -19.81
CA VAL A 303 16.66 -6.60 -19.93
C VAL A 303 15.88 -7.72 -20.61
N GLN A 304 14.61 -7.93 -20.23
CA GLN A 304 13.76 -8.96 -20.85
C GLN A 304 13.51 -8.72 -22.33
N GLY A 305 13.35 -7.46 -22.77
CA GLY A 305 13.12 -7.15 -24.19
C GLY A 305 14.36 -7.25 -25.09
N ALA A 306 15.54 -7.54 -24.52
CA ALA A 306 16.78 -7.74 -25.28
C ALA A 306 17.02 -9.22 -25.65
N PHE A 307 16.29 -10.14 -25.02
CA PHE A 307 16.27 -11.58 -25.32
C PHE A 307 15.10 -11.91 -26.25
#